data_AF-A0A3A3D822-F1
#
_entry.id   AF-A0A3A3D822-F1
#
_cell.length_a   1.000
_cell.length_b   1.000
_cell.length_c   1.000
_cell.angle_alpha   90.00
_cell.angle_beta   90.00
_cell.angle_gamma   90.00
#
_symmetry.space_group_name_H-M   'P 1'
#
loop_
_entity.id
_entity.type
_entity.pdbx_description
1 polymer ?
#
loop_
_entity_poly.entity_id
_entity_poly.type
_entity_poly.pdbx_seq_one_letter_code
_entity_poly.pdbx_strand_id
1 'polypeptide(L)'
;MGLSRKAWNNVVIFSMLLMIFFLNGVHHKLNPSNEVSGPQQLLPEQSFVLTLAFPGYKIERIGTSWRIDGPWQAKPEQVQALVNDWLAVKLEVADVTLNADKALTVARFWLAGQELPVSYQLYLEQGQYYLFDKQQQLWLHVPKELAQTLFLPLDIGQSQQ
;
A
#
# COMPACT_ATOMS: atom_id res chain seq x y z
N MET A 1 35.05 5.84 -43.30
CA MET A 1 33.96 6.77 -42.91
C MET A 1 33.85 6.74 -41.39
N GLY A 2 34.62 7.57 -40.70
CA GLY A 2 34.58 7.64 -39.23
C GLY A 2 33.44 8.57 -38.81
N LEU A 3 32.56 8.10 -37.94
CA LEU A 3 31.52 8.93 -37.36
C LEU A 3 32.20 10.13 -36.66
N SER A 4 31.83 11.35 -37.06
CA SER A 4 32.34 12.58 -36.46
C SER A 4 32.15 12.54 -34.93
N ARG A 5 33.10 13.07 -34.15
CA ARG A 5 33.04 13.11 -32.67
C ARG A 5 31.69 13.60 -32.12
N LYS A 6 31.00 14.45 -32.86
CA LYS A 6 29.65 14.96 -32.53
C LYS A 6 28.56 13.89 -32.60
N ALA A 7 28.63 12.96 -33.56
CA ALA A 7 27.69 11.85 -33.68
C ALA A 7 27.93 10.79 -32.58
N TRP A 8 29.19 10.55 -32.21
CA TRP A 8 29.54 9.59 -31.16
C TRP A 8 29.01 10.00 -29.78
N ASN A 9 29.12 11.28 -29.40
CA ASN A 9 28.57 11.76 -28.13
C ASN A 9 27.06 11.57 -28.04
N ASN A 10 26.34 11.79 -29.15
CA ASN A 10 24.90 11.57 -29.18
C ASN A 10 24.55 10.09 -29.01
N VAL A 11 25.35 9.18 -29.59
CA VAL A 11 25.17 7.73 -29.43
C VAL A 11 25.43 7.29 -27.99
N VAL A 12 26.46 7.83 -27.34
CA VAL A 12 26.76 7.51 -25.94
C VAL A 12 25.63 8.02 -25.02
N ILE A 13 25.15 9.24 -25.24
CA ILE A 13 24.02 9.80 -24.48
C ILE A 13 22.75 8.96 -24.69
N PHE A 14 22.42 8.62 -25.94
CA PHE A 14 21.26 7.77 -26.23
C PHE A 14 21.38 6.39 -25.58
N SER A 15 22.56 5.78 -25.62
CA SER A 15 22.82 4.48 -25.00
C SER A 15 22.67 4.54 -23.47
N MET A 16 23.17 5.61 -22.84
CA MET A 16 23.06 5.78 -21.39
C MET A 16 21.60 6.03 -20.95
N LEU A 17 20.82 6.81 -21.70
CA LEU A 17 19.39 6.99 -21.44
C LEU A 17 18.61 5.68 -21.60
N LEU A 18 18.92 4.91 -22.64
CA LEU A 18 18.29 3.63 -22.91
C LEU A 18 18.66 2.61 -21.81
N MET A 19 19.90 2.62 -21.32
CA MET A 19 20.34 1.80 -20.18
C MET A 19 19.59 2.17 -18.89
N ILE A 20 19.46 3.46 -18.57
CA ILE A 20 18.69 3.92 -17.38
C ILE A 20 17.22 3.52 -17.52
N PHE A 21 16.63 3.69 -18.70
CA PHE A 21 15.25 3.29 -18.97
C PHE A 21 15.07 1.78 -18.84
N PHE A 22 16.00 0.96 -19.32
CA PHE A 22 15.94 -0.50 -19.18
C PHE A 22 16.11 -0.91 -17.72
N LEU A 23 17.10 -0.38 -16.99
CA LEU A 23 17.29 -0.73 -15.58
C LEU A 23 16.09 -0.34 -14.71
N ASN A 24 15.53 0.86 -14.94
CA ASN A 24 14.37 1.35 -14.17
C ASN A 24 13.04 0.73 -14.66
N GLY A 25 12.89 0.51 -15.97
CA GLY A 25 11.68 -0.01 -16.59
C GLY A 25 11.52 -1.52 -16.47
N VAL A 26 12.63 -2.28 -16.51
CA VAL A 26 12.62 -3.74 -16.31
C VAL A 26 12.31 -4.07 -14.85
N HIS A 27 12.78 -3.28 -13.88
CA HIS A 27 12.45 -3.49 -12.46
C HIS A 27 10.93 -3.39 -12.19
N HIS A 28 10.18 -2.62 -12.99
CA HIS A 28 8.73 -2.46 -12.81
C HIS A 28 7.90 -3.65 -13.36
N LYS A 29 8.50 -4.53 -14.18
CA LYS A 29 7.79 -5.62 -14.87
C LYS A 29 8.31 -7.02 -14.53
N LEU A 30 9.40 -7.13 -13.78
CA LEU A 30 9.97 -8.42 -13.36
C LEU A 30 9.51 -8.87 -11.97
N ASN A 31 8.43 -8.30 -11.42
CA ASN A 31 7.70 -9.04 -10.41
C ASN A 31 6.89 -10.09 -11.18
N PRO A 32 7.25 -11.38 -11.14
CA PRO A 32 6.49 -12.39 -11.84
C PRO A 32 5.04 -12.25 -11.39
N SER A 33 4.13 -12.20 -12.34
CA SER A 33 2.74 -12.56 -12.12
C SER A 33 2.72 -14.05 -11.77
N ASN A 34 3.27 -14.40 -10.62
CA ASN A 34 2.83 -15.59 -9.92
C ASN A 34 1.33 -15.37 -9.81
N GLU A 35 0.54 -16.31 -10.32
CA GLU A 35 -0.88 -16.35 -10.04
C GLU A 35 -0.98 -16.42 -8.51
N VAL A 36 -1.13 -15.25 -7.89
CA VAL A 36 -1.20 -15.11 -6.44
C VAL A 36 -2.59 -15.61 -6.07
N SER A 37 -2.67 -16.92 -5.93
CA SER A 37 -3.89 -17.64 -5.61
C SER A 37 -3.86 -18.01 -4.14
N GLY A 38 -4.93 -17.64 -3.44
CA GLY A 38 -5.11 -17.88 -2.01
C GLY A 38 -4.77 -16.70 -1.10
N PRO A 39 -4.97 -16.89 0.22
CA PRO A 39 -5.00 -15.79 1.17
C PRO A 39 -3.64 -15.09 1.30
N GLN A 40 -3.62 -13.79 1.01
CA GLN A 40 -2.45 -12.92 1.14
C GLN A 40 -2.48 -12.17 2.44
N GLN A 41 -1.34 -12.16 3.14
CA GLN A 41 -1.15 -11.28 4.28
C GLN A 41 -0.99 -9.84 3.79
N LEU A 42 -1.59 -8.89 4.50
CA LEU A 42 -1.45 -7.49 4.12
C LEU A 42 -0.01 -7.03 4.33
N LEU A 43 0.45 -6.99 5.58
CA LEU A 43 1.81 -6.60 5.91
C LEU A 43 2.75 -7.81 5.88
N PRO A 44 4.03 -7.65 5.49
CA PRO A 44 4.99 -8.75 5.49
C PRO A 44 5.13 -9.39 6.88
N GLU A 45 5.33 -10.71 6.93
CA GLU A 45 5.60 -11.41 8.17
C GLU A 45 6.78 -10.77 8.92
N GLN A 46 6.65 -10.60 10.24
CA GLN A 46 7.67 -9.99 11.10
C GLN A 46 7.94 -8.48 10.86
N SER A 47 7.04 -7.78 10.17
CA SER A 47 7.14 -6.31 10.00
C SER A 47 6.99 -5.55 11.31
N PHE A 48 7.83 -4.54 11.50
CA PHE A 48 7.71 -3.61 12.64
C PHE A 48 7.12 -2.28 12.17
N VAL A 49 5.86 -2.03 12.53
CA VAL A 49 5.14 -0.79 12.17
C VAL A 49 5.62 0.36 13.06
N LEU A 50 6.16 1.40 12.40
CA LEU A 50 6.59 2.65 13.03
C LEU A 50 5.48 3.69 13.01
N THR A 51 4.81 3.82 11.86
CA THR A 51 3.75 4.80 11.66
C THR A 51 2.60 4.19 10.87
N LEU A 52 1.38 4.46 11.31
CA LEU A 52 0.13 4.20 10.59
C LEU A 52 -0.55 5.55 10.32
N ALA A 53 -0.93 5.83 9.09
CA ALA A 53 -1.66 7.04 8.76
C ALA A 53 -2.93 6.74 7.95
N PHE A 54 -3.98 7.46 8.30
CA PHE A 54 -5.23 7.58 7.58
C PHE A 54 -5.44 9.06 7.20
N PRO A 55 -6.37 9.40 6.29
CA PRO A 55 -6.74 10.79 6.05
C PRO A 55 -7.17 11.47 7.36
N GLY A 56 -6.41 12.47 7.80
CA GLY A 56 -6.67 13.22 9.04
C GLY A 56 -6.17 12.57 10.33
N TYR A 57 -5.50 11.42 10.27
CA TYR A 57 -4.94 10.74 11.45
C TYR A 57 -3.52 10.25 11.18
N LYS A 58 -2.62 10.53 12.11
CA LYS A 58 -1.24 10.01 12.08
C LYS A 58 -0.93 9.35 13.42
N ILE A 59 -0.61 8.07 13.39
CA ILE A 59 -0.36 7.26 14.57
C ILE A 59 1.11 6.84 14.52
N GLU A 60 1.90 7.29 15.49
CA GLU A 60 3.34 7.09 15.51
C GLU A 60 3.75 6.31 16.76
N ARG A 61 4.68 5.36 16.59
CA ARG A 61 5.29 4.65 17.71
C ARG A 61 6.38 5.52 18.33
N ILE A 62 6.31 5.72 19.65
CA ILE A 62 7.30 6.47 20.43
C ILE A 62 7.78 5.59 21.57
N GLY A 63 8.97 5.01 21.42
CA GLY A 63 9.47 3.98 22.31
C GLY A 63 8.57 2.73 22.26
N THR A 64 7.93 2.41 23.38
CA THR A 64 7.01 1.26 23.51
C THR A 64 5.54 1.64 23.39
N SER A 65 5.20 2.93 23.29
CA SER A 65 3.83 3.42 23.25
C SER A 65 3.48 4.00 21.87
N TRP A 66 2.19 4.30 21.69
CA TRP A 66 1.65 4.94 20.50
C TRP A 66 1.17 6.35 20.81
N ARG A 67 1.48 7.29 19.92
CA ARG A 67 0.94 8.64 19.93
C ARG A 67 0.03 8.82 18.72
N ILE A 68 -1.17 9.32 18.97
CA ILE A 68 -2.15 9.65 17.94
C ILE A 68 -2.12 11.16 17.74
N ASP A 69 -1.92 11.59 16.50
CA ASP A 69 -2.11 12.95 16.04
C ASP A 69 -3.38 12.97 15.17
N GLY A 70 -4.47 13.49 15.73
CA GLY A 70 -5.81 13.47 15.16
C GLY A 70 -6.90 13.47 16.24
N PRO A 71 -8.19 13.57 15.86
CA PRO A 71 -9.30 13.68 16.81
C PRO A 71 -9.64 12.35 17.52
N TRP A 72 -8.98 11.24 17.15
CA TRP A 72 -9.25 9.93 17.73
C TRP A 72 -8.61 9.78 19.11
N GLN A 73 -9.43 9.64 20.14
CA GLN A 73 -9.01 9.51 21.54
C GLN A 73 -8.88 8.03 21.97
N ALA A 74 -8.16 7.22 21.21
CA ALA A 74 -7.90 5.83 21.58
C ALA A 74 -6.75 5.70 22.59
N LYS A 75 -6.85 4.69 23.44
CA LYS A 75 -5.75 4.30 24.32
C LYS A 75 -4.66 3.56 23.53
N PRO A 76 -3.38 3.62 23.96
CA PRO A 76 -2.29 2.94 23.27
C PRO A 76 -2.53 1.44 23.04
N GLU A 77 -3.25 0.76 23.94
CA GLU A 77 -3.58 -0.66 23.80
C GLU A 77 -4.55 -0.92 22.63
N GLN A 78 -5.49 0.00 22.39
CA GLN A 78 -6.43 -0.10 21.27
C GLN A 78 -5.71 0.10 19.93
N VAL A 79 -4.75 1.04 19.89
CA VAL A 79 -3.89 1.24 18.72
C VAL A 79 -3.03 0.01 18.46
N GLN A 80 -2.44 -0.56 19.52
CA GLN A 80 -1.64 -1.77 19.38
C GLN A 80 -2.47 -2.96 18.89
N ALA A 81 -3.72 -3.11 19.35
CA ALA A 81 -4.65 -4.12 18.84
C ALA A 81 -4.95 -3.90 17.34
N LEU A 82 -5.28 -2.67 16.94
CA LEU A 82 -5.50 -2.32 15.53
C LEU A 82 -4.29 -2.69 14.66
N VAL A 83 -3.07 -2.34 15.09
CA VAL A 83 -1.84 -2.67 14.36
C VAL A 83 -1.62 -4.18 14.28
N ASN A 84 -1.95 -4.93 15.35
CA ASN A 84 -1.89 -6.38 15.33
C ASN A 84 -2.89 -6.99 14.35
N ASP A 85 -4.10 -6.44 14.24
CA ASP A 85 -5.11 -6.89 13.28
C ASP A 85 -4.61 -6.71 11.83
N TRP A 86 -3.97 -5.58 11.53
CA TRP A 86 -3.32 -5.34 10.23
C TRP A 86 -2.15 -6.29 9.94
N LEU A 87 -1.39 -6.68 10.96
CA LEU A 87 -0.28 -7.61 10.82
C LEU A 87 -0.77 -9.05 10.64
N ALA A 88 -1.86 -9.44 11.29
CA ALA A 88 -2.33 -10.83 11.32
C ALA A 88 -3.30 -11.17 10.18
N VAL A 89 -3.97 -10.16 9.61
CA VAL A 89 -5.02 -10.38 8.62
C VAL A 89 -4.49 -11.00 7.33
N LYS A 90 -5.24 -11.99 6.83
CA LYS A 90 -5.06 -12.60 5.52
C LYS A 90 -6.34 -12.46 4.73
N LEU A 91 -6.23 -12.01 3.48
CA LEU A 91 -7.37 -11.73 2.61
C LEU A 91 -7.23 -12.49 1.30
N GLU A 92 -8.36 -12.93 0.77
CA GLU A 92 -8.41 -13.59 -0.53
C GLU A 92 -8.21 -12.59 -1.66
N VAL A 93 -7.43 -12.99 -2.66
CA VAL A 93 -7.28 -12.22 -3.90
C VAL A 93 -8.60 -12.22 -4.66
N ALA A 94 -9.01 -11.03 -5.10
CA ALA A 94 -10.22 -10.82 -5.87
C ALA A 94 -9.85 -10.47 -7.31
N ASP A 95 -10.52 -11.09 -8.27
CA ASP A 95 -10.41 -10.73 -9.69
C ASP A 95 -11.38 -9.60 -10.01
N VAL A 96 -11.01 -8.39 -9.60
CA VAL A 96 -11.77 -7.16 -9.84
C VAL A 96 -10.83 -6.05 -10.33
N THR A 97 -11.38 -5.07 -11.03
CA THR A 97 -10.65 -3.84 -11.35
C THR A 97 -11.60 -2.67 -11.20
N LEU A 98 -11.35 -1.85 -10.17
CA LEU A 98 -12.16 -0.67 -9.87
C LEU A 98 -11.42 0.60 -10.29
N ASN A 99 -12.18 1.65 -10.63
CA ASN A 99 -11.61 2.95 -10.97
C ASN A 99 -10.97 3.59 -9.73
N ALA A 100 -9.72 4.04 -9.86
CA ALA A 100 -8.95 4.69 -8.80
C ALA A 100 -9.66 5.90 -8.17
N ASP A 101 -10.50 6.60 -8.92
CA ASP A 101 -11.24 7.78 -8.44
C ASP A 101 -12.35 7.42 -7.43
N LYS A 102 -12.72 6.13 -7.33
CA LYS A 102 -13.75 5.63 -6.39
C LYS A 102 -13.18 5.22 -5.03
N ALA A 103 -11.90 5.47 -4.74
CA ALA A 103 -11.31 5.10 -3.46
C ALA A 103 -12.02 5.83 -2.31
N LEU A 104 -12.54 5.07 -1.35
CA LEU A 104 -13.17 5.63 -0.14
C LEU A 104 -12.14 6.26 0.79
N THR A 105 -11.03 5.57 1.02
CA THR A 105 -9.96 6.02 1.91
C THR A 105 -8.66 5.27 1.64
N VAL A 106 -7.60 5.64 2.35
CA VAL A 106 -6.27 5.05 2.23
C VAL A 106 -5.66 4.82 3.62
N ALA A 107 -5.05 3.66 3.81
CA ALA A 107 -4.18 3.39 4.95
C ALA A 107 -2.73 3.36 4.46
N ARG A 108 -1.82 4.05 5.17
CA ARG A 108 -0.39 4.06 4.87
C ARG A 108 0.42 3.60 6.07
N PHE A 109 1.36 2.71 5.84
CA PHE A 109 2.24 2.12 6.86
C PHE A 109 3.69 2.45 6.55
N TRP A 110 4.39 3.03 7.52
CA TRP A 110 5.85 3.08 7.49
C TRP A 110 6.38 1.94 8.36
N LEU A 111 7.12 1.05 7.72
CA LEU A 111 7.70 -0.13 8.34
C LEU A 111 9.19 0.11 8.60
N ALA A 112 9.72 -0.45 9.68
CA ALA A 112 11.16 -0.40 9.93
C ALA A 112 11.93 -1.09 8.79
N GLY A 113 13.00 -0.44 8.32
CA GLY A 113 13.82 -0.95 7.21
C GLY A 113 13.25 -0.71 5.82
N GLN A 114 12.09 -0.05 5.68
CA GLN A 114 11.52 0.34 4.38
C GLN A 114 11.56 1.86 4.22
N GLU A 115 12.03 2.33 3.06
CA GLU A 115 12.07 3.77 2.75
C GLU A 115 10.69 4.30 2.31
N LEU A 116 9.94 3.48 1.57
CA LEU A 116 8.63 3.84 1.05
C LEU A 116 7.51 3.24 1.89
N PRO A 117 6.40 3.97 2.11
CA PRO A 117 5.27 3.43 2.83
C PRO A 117 4.54 2.36 2.02
N VAL A 118 4.01 1.35 2.72
CA VAL A 118 3.01 0.43 2.18
C VAL A 118 1.67 1.15 2.19
N SER A 119 0.92 1.08 1.09
CA SER A 119 -0.34 1.83 0.94
C SER A 119 -1.47 0.91 0.47
N TYR A 120 -2.56 0.90 1.23
CA TYR A 120 -3.79 0.20 0.87
C TYR A 120 -4.91 1.19 0.64
N GLN A 121 -5.58 1.08 -0.49
CA GLN A 121 -6.76 1.89 -0.79
C GLN A 121 -8.02 1.05 -0.60
N LEU A 122 -8.99 1.56 0.16
CA LEU A 122 -10.27 0.90 0.38
C LEU A 122 -11.29 1.37 -0.65
N TYR A 123 -12.06 0.43 -1.18
CA TYR A 123 -13.15 0.66 -2.12
C TYR A 123 -14.42 -0.04 -1.63
N LEU A 124 -15.57 0.49 -2.04
CA LEU A 124 -16.87 -0.13 -1.85
C LEU A 124 -17.57 -0.20 -3.20
N GLU A 125 -17.86 -1.40 -3.68
CA GLU A 125 -18.57 -1.62 -4.94
C GLU A 125 -19.62 -2.70 -4.70
N GLN A 126 -20.87 -2.44 -5.11
CA GLN A 126 -22.00 -3.37 -4.94
C GLN A 126 -22.21 -3.90 -3.50
N GLY A 127 -21.82 -3.13 -2.49
CA GLY A 127 -21.95 -3.52 -1.08
C GLY A 127 -20.82 -4.42 -0.55
N GLN A 128 -19.81 -4.72 -1.37
CA GLN A 128 -18.61 -5.45 -0.96
C GLN A 128 -17.41 -4.51 -0.85
N TYR A 129 -16.56 -4.73 0.15
CA TYR A 129 -15.34 -3.96 0.33
C TYR A 129 -14.16 -4.64 -0.35
N TYR A 130 -13.33 -3.83 -1.00
CA TYR A 130 -12.10 -4.27 -1.63
C TYR A 130 -10.93 -3.41 -1.18
N LEU A 131 -9.80 -4.06 -0.93
CA LEU A 131 -8.53 -3.38 -0.69
C LEU A 131 -7.64 -3.53 -1.90
N PHE A 132 -7.11 -2.41 -2.38
CA PHE A 132 -6.07 -2.40 -3.40
C PHE A 132 -4.71 -2.21 -2.74
N ASP A 133 -3.83 -3.21 -2.86
CA ASP A 133 -2.43 -3.11 -2.48
C ASP A 133 -1.64 -2.41 -3.59
N LYS A 134 -1.16 -1.20 -3.30
CA LYS A 134 -0.40 -0.38 -4.28
C LYS A 134 0.98 -0.95 -4.60
N GLN A 135 1.60 -1.71 -3.71
CA GLN A 135 2.94 -2.25 -3.95
C GLN A 135 2.86 -3.50 -4.84
N GLN A 136 1.90 -4.37 -4.54
CA GLN A 136 1.72 -5.63 -5.27
C GLN A 136 0.77 -5.51 -6.47
N GLN A 137 0.06 -4.39 -6.60
CA GLN A 137 -0.94 -4.14 -7.65
C GLN A 137 -2.04 -5.21 -7.69
N LEU A 138 -2.49 -5.65 -6.51
CA LEU A 138 -3.50 -6.70 -6.35
C LEU A 138 -4.73 -6.21 -5.60
N TRP A 139 -5.87 -6.84 -5.90
CA TRP A 139 -7.14 -6.60 -5.26
C TRP A 139 -7.44 -7.70 -4.26
N LEU A 140 -7.93 -7.30 -3.09
CA LEU A 140 -8.24 -8.19 -1.98
C LEU A 140 -9.69 -7.99 -1.56
N HIS A 141 -10.44 -9.07 -1.41
CA HIS A 141 -11.78 -8.99 -0.87
C HIS A 141 -11.73 -8.83 0.65
N VAL A 142 -12.47 -7.87 1.19
CA VAL A 142 -12.52 -7.58 2.63
C VAL A 142 -13.95 -7.74 3.14
N PRO A 143 -14.20 -8.64 4.10
CA PRO A 143 -15.45 -8.66 4.85
C PRO A 143 -15.74 -7.31 5.49
N LYS A 144 -17.01 -6.90 5.53
CA LYS A 144 -17.43 -5.59 6.03
C LYS A 144 -16.96 -5.34 7.46
N GLU A 145 -17.13 -6.32 8.34
CA GLU A 145 -16.76 -6.26 9.76
C GLU A 145 -15.25 -6.07 9.93
N LEU A 146 -14.48 -6.70 9.04
CA LEU A 146 -13.03 -6.58 9.02
C LEU A 146 -12.58 -5.24 8.46
N ALA A 147 -13.21 -4.75 7.40
CA ALA A 147 -12.95 -3.40 6.88
C ALA A 147 -13.19 -2.34 7.96
N GLN A 148 -14.28 -2.47 8.72
CA GLN A 148 -14.59 -1.53 9.80
C GLN A 148 -13.54 -1.56 10.91
N THR A 149 -13.08 -2.75 11.30
CA THR A 149 -12.02 -2.92 12.30
C THR A 149 -10.69 -2.33 11.81
N LEU A 150 -10.26 -2.68 10.59
CA LEU A 150 -8.98 -2.26 10.03
C LEU A 150 -8.89 -0.75 9.78
N PHE A 151 -10.00 -0.10 9.42
CA PHE A 151 -10.01 1.33 9.13
C PHE A 151 -10.47 2.20 10.31
N LEU A 152 -10.57 1.66 11.52
CA LEU A 152 -10.71 2.50 12.73
C LEU A 152 -9.56 3.53 12.76
N PRO A 153 -9.83 4.84 12.91
CA PRO A 153 -11.06 5.46 13.44
C PRO A 153 -12.08 5.97 12.41
N LEU A 154 -11.90 5.67 11.12
CA LEU A 154 -12.77 6.18 10.07
C LEU A 154 -14.15 5.51 10.11
N ASP A 155 -15.21 6.31 9.96
CA ASP A 155 -16.55 5.78 9.77
C ASP A 155 -16.78 5.45 8.28
N ILE A 156 -16.33 4.26 7.88
CA ILE A 156 -16.48 3.74 6.51
C ILE A 156 -17.85 3.06 6.27
N GLY A 157 -18.73 3.04 7.28
CA GLY A 157 -20.03 2.36 7.24
C GLY A 157 -21.19 3.23 6.76
N GLN A 158 -20.99 4.55 6.68
CA GLN A 158 -22.04 5.54 6.38
C GLN A 158 -22.13 5.96 4.90
N SER A 159 -21.28 5.45 4.01
CA SER A 159 -21.23 5.88 2.60
C SER A 159 -22.29 5.23 1.70
N GLN A 160 -23.54 5.12 2.19
CA GLN A 160 -24.76 5.05 1.38
C GLN A 160 -25.94 5.69 2.15
N GLN A 161 -26.14 6.99 1.95
CA GLN A 161 -27.47 7.61 1.91
C GLN A 161 -27.66 8.25 0.55
#